data_AF-A0A535M239-F1
#
_entry.id   AF-A0A535M239-F1
#
_cell.length_a   1.000
_cell.length_b   1.000
_cell.length_c   1.000
_cell.angle_alpha   90.00
_cell.angle_beta   90.00
_cell.angle_gamma   90.00
#
_symmetry.space_group_name_H-M   'P 1'
#
loop_
_entity.id
_entity.type
_entity.pdbx_description
1 polymer ?
#
loop_
_entity_poly.entity_id
_entity_poly.type
_entity_poly.pdbx_seq_one_letter_code
_entity_poly.pdbx_strand_id
1 'polypeptide(L)'
;MSLGLVLSTRLSGITGGVIALVAWLMAWIAGVVGDIGAGLQNSALQNVGTISHLLLPTDGLWRGAVYAMEPDLILATLRAAGTAGRANPFSAVDPPPNAFLAWVVVWFALMLTFSIWSFRTREI
;
A
#
# COMPACT_ATOMS: atom_id res chain seq x y z
N MET A 1 3.76 -1.97 9.11
CA MET A 1 4.40 -2.14 10.45
C MET A 1 5.93 -2.27 10.40
N SER A 2 6.53 -2.84 9.35
CA SER A 2 8.00 -2.90 9.18
C SER A 2 8.68 -1.52 9.08
N LEU A 3 8.05 -0.51 8.46
CA LEU A 3 8.57 0.87 8.47
C LEU A 3 8.71 1.44 9.90
N GLY A 4 7.75 1.13 10.78
CA GLY A 4 7.80 1.55 12.19
C GLY A 4 8.98 0.92 12.93
N LEU A 5 9.35 -0.32 12.61
CA LEU A 5 10.52 -0.98 13.18
C LEU A 5 11.82 -0.25 12.81
N VAL A 6 12.00 0.14 11.55
CA VAL A 6 13.14 0.96 11.12
C VAL A 6 13.17 2.29 11.88
N LEU A 7 12.04 2.99 11.98
CA LEU A 7 11.97 4.28 12.66
C LEU A 7 12.22 4.19 14.18
N SER A 8 11.78 3.12 14.84
CA SER A 8 12.02 2.90 16.27
C SER A 8 13.51 2.73 16.61
N THR A 9 14.34 2.42 15.61
CA THR A 9 15.79 2.36 15.82
C THR A 9 16.39 3.73 16.04
N ARG A 10 15.73 4.84 15.66
CA ARG A 10 16.27 6.21 15.76
C ARG A 10 15.37 7.19 16.51
N LEU A 11 14.08 6.92 16.58
CA LEU A 11 13.06 7.76 17.21
C LEU A 11 12.38 7.03 18.37
N SER A 12 11.63 7.77 19.20
CA SER A 12 10.75 7.14 20.21
C SER A 12 9.71 6.25 19.52
N GLY A 13 9.28 5.17 20.20
CA GLY A 13 8.29 4.24 19.65
C GLY A 13 6.98 4.93 19.24
N ILE A 14 6.51 5.92 20.02
CA ILE A 14 5.32 6.71 19.71
C ILE A 14 5.54 7.54 18.44
N THR A 15 6.68 8.23 18.32
CA THR A 15 7.01 9.05 17.14
C THR A 15 7.10 8.20 15.88
N GLY A 16 7.79 7.05 15.95
CA GLY A 16 7.90 6.12 14.83
C GLY A 16 6.54 5.54 14.41
N GLY A 17 5.69 5.21 15.38
CA GLY A 17 4.32 4.75 15.14
C GLY A 17 3.45 5.79 14.44
N VAL A 18 3.48 7.05 14.90
CA VAL A 18 2.72 8.15 14.29
C VAL A 18 3.17 8.39 12.84
N ILE A 19 4.48 8.42 12.57
CA ILE A 19 5.00 8.59 11.21
C ILE A 19 4.52 7.45 10.31
N ALA A 20 4.61 6.20 10.78
CA ALA A 20 4.16 5.04 10.01
C ALA A 20 2.65 5.10 9.71
N LEU A 21 1.84 5.56 10.66
CA LEU A 21 0.40 5.74 10.48
C LEU A 21 0.09 6.83 9.44
N VAL A 22 0.73 7.99 9.55
CA VAL A 22 0.54 9.10 8.60
C VAL A 22 1.00 8.70 7.20
N ALA A 23 2.14 8.00 7.09
CA ALA A 23 2.63 7.46 5.83
C ALA A 23 1.63 6.49 5.20
N TRP A 24 1.02 5.61 6.01
CA TRP A 24 -0.02 4.70 5.55
C TRP A 24 -1.27 5.45 5.06
N LEU A 25 -1.74 6.46 5.79
CA LEU A 25 -2.89 7.27 5.37
C LEU A 25 -2.63 8.01 4.04
N MET A 26 -1.43 8.57 3.87
CA MET A 26 -1.03 9.19 2.61
C MET A 26 -1.00 8.18 1.46
N ALA A 27 -0.48 6.97 1.71
CA ALA A 27 -0.44 5.92 0.71
C ALA A 27 -1.84 5.42 0.32
N TRP A 28 -2.74 5.30 1.30
CA TRP A 28 -4.13 4.96 1.07
C TRP A 28 -4.85 6.00 0.21
N ILE A 29 -4.71 7.30 0.51
CA ILE A 29 -5.27 8.38 -0.32
C ILE A 29 -4.72 8.32 -1.75
N ALA A 30 -3.41 8.12 -1.91
CA ALA A 30 -2.78 7.99 -3.23
C ALA A 30 -3.29 6.76 -4.00
N GLY A 31 -3.53 5.65 -3.31
CA GLY A 31 -4.15 4.44 -3.87
C GLY A 31 -5.54 4.73 -4.42
N VAL A 32 -6.41 5.36 -3.63
CA VAL A 32 -7.77 5.77 -4.04
C VAL A 32 -7.73 6.68 -5.27
N VAL A 33 -6.82 7.65 -5.30
CA VAL A 33 -6.61 8.52 -6.47
C VAL A 33 -6.18 7.71 -7.70
N GLY A 34 -5.34 6.68 -7.50
CA GLY A 34 -4.95 5.73 -8.53
C GLY A 34 -6.13 4.98 -9.15
N ASP A 35 -7.04 4.44 -8.33
CA ASP A 35 -8.22 3.72 -8.83
C ASP A 35 -9.22 4.62 -9.54
N ILE A 36 -9.42 5.85 -9.05
CA ILE A 36 -10.18 6.88 -9.74
C ILE A 36 -9.54 7.15 -11.10
N GLY A 37 -8.21 7.30 -11.15
CA GLY A 37 -7.44 7.44 -12.38
C GLY A 37 -7.63 6.28 -13.36
N ALA A 38 -7.70 5.04 -12.87
CA ALA A 38 -7.97 3.87 -13.68
C ALA A 38 -9.38 3.92 -14.28
N GLY A 39 -10.37 4.27 -13.46
CA GLY A 39 -11.75 4.44 -13.90
C GLY A 39 -11.94 5.60 -14.89
N LEU A 40 -11.13 6.65 -14.81
CA LEU A 40 -11.14 7.80 -15.73
C LEU A 40 -10.21 7.63 -16.95
N GLN A 41 -9.49 6.50 -17.05
CA GLN A 41 -8.45 6.29 -18.06
C GLN A 41 -7.37 7.39 -18.07
N ASN A 42 -7.07 7.96 -16.90
CA ASN A 42 -6.06 8.99 -16.71
C ASN A 42 -4.76 8.38 -16.16
N SER A 43 -3.74 8.28 -17.01
CA SER A 43 -2.46 7.66 -16.67
C SER A 43 -1.68 8.41 -15.58
N ALA A 44 -1.79 9.74 -15.52
CA ALA A 44 -1.12 10.52 -14.48
C ALA A 44 -1.65 10.16 -13.08
N LEU A 45 -2.97 10.07 -12.93
CA LEU A 45 -3.60 9.67 -11.67
C LEU A 45 -3.31 8.20 -11.33
N GLN A 46 -3.36 7.29 -12.31
CA GLN A 46 -2.97 5.88 -12.10
C GLN A 46 -1.54 5.76 -11.57
N ASN A 47 -0.62 6.55 -12.13
CA ASN A 47 0.79 6.54 -11.71
C ASN A 47 0.97 7.00 -10.26
N VAL A 48 0.10 7.88 -9.73
CA VAL A 48 0.15 8.27 -8.31
C VAL A 48 -0.05 7.06 -7.41
N GLY A 49 -1.06 6.22 -7.70
CA GLY A 49 -1.29 4.97 -6.97
C GLY A 49 -0.13 3.99 -7.11
N THR A 50 0.35 3.77 -8.34
CA THR A 50 1.48 2.88 -8.63
C THR A 50 2.74 3.29 -7.86
N ILE A 51 3.13 4.57 -7.94
CA ILE A 51 4.31 5.07 -7.22
C ILE A 51 4.13 4.91 -5.71
N SER A 52 2.94 5.20 -5.21
CA SER A 52 2.62 5.01 -3.78
C SER A 52 2.80 3.56 -3.34
N HIS A 53 2.28 2.60 -4.10
CA HIS A 53 2.43 1.17 -3.81
C HIS A 53 3.88 0.67 -3.91
N LEU A 54 4.69 1.28 -4.79
CA LEU A 54 6.11 0.97 -4.86
C LEU A 54 6.86 1.48 -3.62
N LEU A 55 6.52 2.67 -3.13
CA LEU A 55 7.17 3.29 -1.96
C LEU A 55 6.71 2.67 -0.64
N LEU A 56 5.40 2.48 -0.47
CA LEU A 56 4.78 1.93 0.72
C LEU A 56 3.70 0.90 0.33
N PRO A 57 4.07 -0.39 0.18
CA PRO A 57 3.17 -1.40 -0.38
C PRO A 57 2.01 -1.82 0.53
N THR A 58 1.89 -1.21 1.72
CA THR A 58 0.90 -1.61 2.73
C THR A 58 -0.53 -1.36 2.28
N ASP A 59 -0.79 -0.26 1.56
CA ASP A 59 -2.11 0.00 0.98
C ASP A 59 -2.48 -1.05 -0.08
N GLY A 60 -1.59 -1.31 -1.05
CA GLY A 60 -1.82 -2.31 -2.10
C GLY A 60 -2.08 -3.73 -1.54
N LEU A 61 -1.41 -4.12 -0.46
CA LEU A 61 -1.70 -5.37 0.26
C LEU A 61 -3.07 -5.37 0.92
N TRP A 62 -3.46 -4.27 1.56
CA TRP A 62 -4.79 -4.14 2.16
C TRP A 62 -5.89 -4.27 1.10
N ARG A 63 -5.74 -3.60 -0.05
CA ARG A 63 -6.64 -3.73 -1.21
C ARG A 63 -6.71 -5.16 -1.71
N GLY A 64 -5.56 -5.84 -1.82
CA GLY A 64 -5.51 -7.25 -2.20
C GLY A 64 -6.22 -8.20 -1.22
N ALA A 65 -6.13 -7.92 0.09
CA ALA A 65 -6.86 -8.67 1.11
C ALA A 65 -8.38 -8.42 1.02
N VAL A 66 -8.81 -7.17 0.82
CA VAL A 66 -10.22 -6.82 0.59
C VAL A 66 -10.77 -7.57 -0.63
N TYR A 67 -10.04 -7.53 -1.75
CA TYR A 67 -10.40 -8.29 -2.95
C TYR A 67 -10.58 -9.79 -2.67
N ALA A 68 -9.65 -10.40 -1.93
CA ALA A 68 -9.68 -11.83 -1.64
C ALA A 68 -10.82 -12.26 -0.70
N MET A 69 -11.37 -11.32 0.08
CA MET A 69 -12.50 -11.57 0.99
C MET A 69 -13.86 -11.30 0.33
N GLU A 70 -13.87 -10.66 -0.85
CA GLU A 70 -15.09 -10.24 -1.51
C GLU A 70 -15.73 -11.40 -2.30
N PRO A 71 -17.05 -11.66 -2.13
CA PRO A 71 -17.77 -12.62 -2.96
C PRO A 71 -17.78 -12.23 -4.44
N ASP A 72 -17.70 -13.22 -5.34
CA ASP A 72 -17.71 -13.00 -6.80
C ASP A 72 -18.89 -12.16 -7.29
N LEU A 73 -20.07 -12.32 -6.66
CA LEU A 73 -21.26 -11.53 -6.98
C LEU A 73 -21.04 -10.04 -6.72
N ILE A 74 -20.39 -9.68 -5.61
CA ILE A 74 -20.14 -8.27 -5.27
C ILE A 74 -19.03 -7.70 -6.16
N LEU A 75 -18.00 -8.49 -6.47
CA LEU A 75 -16.99 -8.08 -7.45
C LEU A 75 -17.61 -7.84 -8.83
N ALA A 76 -18.57 -8.66 -9.26
CA ALA A 76 -19.27 -8.48 -10.53
C ALA A 76 -20.12 -7.19 -10.54
N THR A 77 -20.83 -6.87 -9.46
CA THR A 77 -21.62 -5.63 -9.37
C THR A 77 -20.72 -4.38 -9.34
N LEU A 78 -19.61 -4.42 -8.61
CA LEU A 78 -18.64 -3.31 -8.59
C LEU A 78 -18.00 -3.08 -9.96
N ARG A 79 -17.65 -4.16 -10.69
CA ARG A 79 -17.14 -4.03 -12.06
C ARG A 79 -18.18 -3.47 -13.02
N ALA A 80 -19.44 -3.89 -12.90
CA ALA A 80 -20.55 -3.36 -13.69
C ALA A 80 -20.82 -1.87 -13.42
N ALA A 81 -20.56 -1.40 -12.20
CA ALA A 81 -20.64 0.02 -11.84
C ALA A 81 -19.49 0.89 -12.45
N GLY A 82 -18.53 0.27 -13.14
CA GLY A 82 -17.47 0.97 -13.87
C GLY A 82 -16.61 1.86 -12.98
N THR A 83 -16.47 3.14 -13.36
CA THR A 83 -15.67 4.14 -12.62
C THR A 83 -16.17 4.32 -11.19
N ALA A 84 -17.48 4.28 -10.95
CA ALA A 84 -18.04 4.46 -9.61
C ALA A 84 -17.68 3.28 -8.67
N GLY A 85 -17.65 2.06 -9.20
CA GLY A 85 -17.20 0.88 -8.44
C GLY A 85 -15.71 0.91 -8.14
N ARG A 86 -14.89 1.40 -9.08
CA ARG A 86 -13.43 1.58 -8.87
C ARG A 86 -13.10 2.71 -7.89
N ALA A 87 -13.88 3.78 -7.89
CA ALA A 87 -13.67 4.94 -7.03
C ALA A 87 -14.01 4.69 -5.56
N ASN A 88 -14.57 3.53 -5.21
CA ASN A 88 -14.90 3.20 -3.82
C ASN A 88 -13.62 2.94 -3.02
N PRO A 89 -13.32 3.77 -2.00
CA PRO A 89 -12.06 3.72 -1.28
C PRO A 89 -11.97 2.55 -0.28
N PHE A 90 -13.05 1.79 -0.10
CA PHE A 90 -13.14 0.64 0.80
C PHE A 90 -13.29 -0.70 0.08
N SER A 91 -13.17 -0.70 -1.26
CA SER A 91 -13.24 -1.92 -2.07
C SER A 91 -12.11 -1.99 -3.09
N ALA A 92 -11.81 -3.20 -3.55
CA ALA A 92 -10.86 -3.45 -4.61
C ALA A 92 -11.47 -4.42 -5.63
N VAL A 93 -11.54 -4.01 -6.89
CA VAL A 93 -12.21 -4.79 -7.95
C VAL A 93 -11.26 -5.69 -8.74
N ASP A 94 -9.96 -5.41 -8.66
CA ASP A 94 -8.91 -6.10 -9.39
C ASP A 94 -7.93 -6.76 -8.40
N PRO A 95 -7.47 -7.99 -8.69
CA PRO A 95 -6.47 -8.65 -7.86
C PRO A 95 -5.12 -7.91 -7.94
N PRO A 96 -4.31 -7.95 -6.87
CA PRO A 96 -2.96 -7.39 -6.91
C PRO A 96 -2.09 -8.20 -7.90
N PRO A 97 -1.30 -7.53 -8.76
CA PRO A 97 -0.41 -8.23 -9.68
C PRO A 97 0.62 -9.11 -8.96
N ASN A 98 0.93 -10.30 -9.51
CA ASN A 98 1.94 -11.19 -8.93
C ASN A 98 3.33 -10.51 -8.82
N ALA A 99 3.68 -9.65 -9.77
CA ALA A 99 4.90 -8.86 -9.72
C ALA A 99 4.92 -7.88 -8.52
N PHE A 100 3.77 -7.31 -8.16
CA PHE A 100 3.64 -6.47 -6.97
C PHE A 100 3.83 -7.30 -5.69
N LEU A 101 3.27 -8.52 -5.63
CA LEU A 101 3.48 -9.41 -4.49
C LEU A 101 4.96 -9.82 -4.34
N ALA A 102 5.66 -10.08 -5.44
CA ALA A 102 7.11 -10.31 -5.41
C ALA A 102 7.87 -9.07 -4.90
N TRP A 103 7.47 -7.87 -5.36
CA TRP A 103 8.03 -6.60 -4.88
C TRP A 103 7.81 -6.39 -3.38
N VAL A 104 6.64 -6.74 -2.85
CA VAL A 104 6.35 -6.67 -1.40
C VAL A 104 7.36 -7.47 -0.60
N VAL A 105 7.70 -8.69 -1.04
CA VAL A 105 8.67 -9.56 -0.37
C VAL A 105 10.05 -8.90 -0.37
N VAL A 106 10.48 -8.36 -1.52
CA VAL A 106 11.75 -7.61 -1.64
C VAL A 106 11.76 -6.39 -0.72
N TRP A 107 10.69 -5.59 -0.74
CA TRP A 107 10.55 -4.39 0.07
C TRP A 107 10.61 -4.71 1.58
N PHE A 108 9.95 -5.79 2.01
CA PHE A 108 10.02 -6.26 3.39
C PHE A 108 11.44 -6.66 3.80
N ALA A 109 12.14 -7.42 2.95
CA ALA A 109 13.53 -7.81 3.19
C ALA A 109 14.47 -6.59 3.27
N LEU A 110 14.25 -5.58 2.43
CA LEU A 110 15.01 -4.31 2.48
C LEU A 110 14.78 -3.57 3.80
N MET A 111 13.53 -3.41 4.24
CA MET A 111 13.23 -2.75 5.51
C MET A 111 13.84 -3.50 6.71
N LEU A 112 13.76 -4.83 6.72
CA LEU A 112 14.38 -5.65 7.75
C LEU A 112 15.91 -5.45 7.79
N THR A 113 16.54 -5.47 6.61
CA THR A 113 17.99 -5.26 6.46
C THR A 113 18.38 -3.87 6.98
N PHE A 114 17.63 -2.83 6.62
CA PHE A 114 17.86 -1.47 7.11
C PHE A 114 17.66 -1.36 8.62
N SER A 115 16.64 -2.02 9.20
CA SER A 115 16.47 -2.08 10.65
C SER A 115 17.70 -2.68 11.33
N ILE A 116 18.15 -3.86 10.88
CA ILE A 116 19.32 -4.57 11.46
C ILE A 116 20.58 -3.69 11.35
N TRP A 117 20.83 -3.11 10.18
CA TRP A 117 21.99 -2.24 9.97
C TRP A 117 21.95 -0.99 10.85
N SER A 118 20.77 -0.35 10.99
CA SER A 118 20.59 0.82 11.85
C SER A 118 20.84 0.50 13.32
N PHE A 119 20.45 -0.70 13.80
CA PHE A 119 20.76 -1.15 15.15
C PHE A 119 22.26 -1.35 15.36
N ARG A 120 22.95 -2.05 14.45
CA ARG A 120 24.40 -2.32 14.57
C ARG A 120 25.23 -1.04 14.64
N THR A 121 24.85 -0.02 13.88
CA THR A 121 25.56 1.29 13.87
C THR A 121 25.30 2.15 15.11
N ARG A 122 24.46 1.72 16.06
CA ARG A 122 24.31 2.38 17.37
C ARG A 122 25.17 1.77 18.46
N GLU A 123 25.61 0.52 18.29
CA GLU A 123 26.38 -0.21 19.30
C GLU A 123 27.89 0.01 19.18
N ILE A 124 28.35 0.59 18.07
CA ILE A 124 29.71 1.10 17.83
C ILE A 124 29.79 2.59 18.10
#